data_AF-A0A2V9RKE6-F1
#
_entry.id   AF-A0A2V9RKE6-F1
#
_cell.length_a   1.000
_cell.length_b   1.000
_cell.length_c   1.000
_cell.angle_alpha   90.00
_cell.angle_beta   90.00
_cell.angle_gamma   90.00
#
_symmetry.space_group_name_H-M   'P 1'
#
loop_
_entity.id
_entity.type
_entity.pdbx_description
1 polymer ?
#
loop_
_entity_poly.entity_id
_entity_poly.type
_entity_poly.pdbx_seq_one_letter_code
_entity_poly.pdbx_strand_id
1 'polypeptide(L)'
;MWFDRWVAISARIAGLVDAGHLMALTLAGTRTDDFGVGKKWVVPELEALKAELQQFAADYCAALPADAATALKRFLERAGTGSGIEGPSNIQAIVPFEIFRSEFEYLIRDRELEARTLTELAFEHLVRLLAVDRDTRLKWVRAFDSHETHCEQLGAVHLLSHGIWGFKVSSVGSATDLVFGEPIETQVVAIRRTARALVLTEWKLVRNGDDINALANTARTQSKLYSMGVLHDIVLKSTRYIILVSKKQLQPLDDFCETGVTYRHIVMPVDPDPPSVAAKKSTKAA
;
A
#
# COMPACT_ATOMS: atom_id res chain seq x y z
N MET A 1 -6.06 9.60 -0.92
CA MET A 1 -5.97 10.89 -1.62
C MET A 1 -4.79 11.73 -1.15
N TRP A 2 -4.30 11.63 0.10
CA TRP A 2 -3.05 12.30 0.50
C TRP A 2 -1.79 11.69 -0.14
N PHE A 3 -1.77 10.37 -0.38
CA PHE A 3 -0.57 9.69 -0.87
C PHE A 3 -0.21 10.11 -2.29
N ASP A 4 -1.17 10.20 -3.21
CA ASP A 4 -0.92 10.72 -4.56
C ASP A 4 -0.39 12.16 -4.52
N ARG A 5 -0.91 12.98 -3.58
CA ARG A 5 -0.38 14.32 -3.35
C ARG A 5 1.04 14.29 -2.82
N TRP A 6 1.34 13.37 -1.90
CA TRP A 6 2.71 13.14 -1.43
C TRP A 6 3.63 12.64 -2.55
N VAL A 7 3.19 11.72 -3.40
CA VAL A 7 3.96 11.23 -4.56
C VAL A 7 4.30 12.39 -5.49
N ALA A 8 3.35 13.29 -5.76
CA ALA A 8 3.60 14.49 -6.56
C ALA A 8 4.62 15.43 -5.88
N ILE A 9 4.48 15.68 -4.58
CA ILE A 9 5.40 16.52 -3.80
C ILE A 9 6.80 15.90 -3.75
N SER A 10 6.90 14.58 -3.50
CA SER A 10 8.15 13.83 -3.46
C SER A 10 8.86 13.87 -4.82
N ALA A 11 8.13 13.65 -5.92
CA ALA A 11 8.67 13.77 -7.28
C ALA A 11 9.19 15.19 -7.56
N ARG A 12 8.50 16.23 -7.06
CA ARG A 12 8.94 17.62 -7.20
C ARG A 12 10.20 17.92 -6.40
N ILE A 13 10.33 17.38 -5.17
CA ILE A 13 11.56 17.47 -4.38
C ILE A 13 12.72 16.79 -5.13
N ALA A 14 12.51 15.58 -5.63
CA ALA A 14 13.52 14.84 -6.38
C ALA A 14 13.97 15.61 -7.64
N GLY A 15 13.02 16.17 -8.40
CA GLY A 15 13.33 17.00 -9.57
C GLY A 15 14.14 18.26 -9.22
N LEU A 16 13.87 18.90 -8.07
CA LEU A 16 14.66 20.03 -7.58
C LEU A 16 16.07 19.61 -7.15
N VAL A 17 16.23 18.44 -6.53
CA VAL A 17 17.53 17.87 -6.19
C VAL A 17 18.35 17.62 -7.45
N ASP A 18 17.75 17.02 -8.48
CA ASP A 18 18.42 16.78 -9.77
C ASP A 18 18.84 18.08 -10.45
N ALA A 19 17.97 19.10 -10.44
CA ALA A 19 18.30 20.43 -10.94
C ALA A 19 19.43 21.09 -10.12
N GLY A 20 19.42 20.92 -8.80
CA GLY A 20 20.48 21.38 -7.90
C GLY A 20 21.82 20.71 -8.17
N HIS A 21 21.82 19.40 -8.44
CA HIS A 21 23.02 18.67 -8.87
C HIS A 21 23.57 19.19 -10.19
N LEU A 22 22.70 19.38 -11.19
CA LEU A 22 23.10 19.95 -12.47
C LEU A 22 23.71 21.35 -12.31
N MET A 23 23.06 22.21 -11.51
CA MET A 23 23.56 23.55 -11.22
C MET A 23 24.94 23.50 -10.51
N ALA A 24 25.10 22.63 -9.52
CA ALA A 24 26.38 22.44 -8.82
C ALA A 24 27.51 22.00 -9.78
N LEU A 25 27.22 21.10 -10.72
CA LEU A 25 28.17 20.68 -11.76
C LEU A 25 28.57 21.84 -12.68
N THR A 26 27.62 22.68 -13.09
CA THR A 26 27.92 23.85 -13.95
C THR A 26 28.73 24.93 -13.22
N LEU A 27 28.44 25.18 -11.94
CA LEU A 27 29.14 26.17 -11.12
C LEU A 27 30.55 25.73 -10.71
N ALA A 28 30.84 24.43 -10.69
CA ALA A 28 32.18 23.92 -10.40
C ALA A 28 33.24 24.45 -11.39
N GLY A 29 32.83 24.80 -12.62
CA GLY A 29 33.71 25.33 -13.67
C GLY A 29 33.83 26.86 -13.71
N THR A 30 32.75 27.60 -13.45
CA THR A 30 32.70 29.07 -13.60
C THR A 30 32.73 29.84 -12.27
N ARG A 31 32.42 29.18 -11.14
CA ARG A 31 32.33 29.75 -9.78
C ARG A 31 31.33 30.91 -9.60
N THR A 32 30.59 31.31 -10.64
CA THR A 32 29.63 32.41 -10.60
C THR A 32 28.28 31.99 -11.19
N ASP A 33 27.19 32.37 -10.51
CA ASP A 33 25.81 32.24 -11.00
C ASP A 33 25.47 33.44 -11.89
N ASP A 34 26.09 33.51 -13.07
CA ASP A 34 26.02 34.67 -13.97
C ASP A 34 24.59 35.01 -14.43
N PHE A 35 23.69 34.01 -14.42
CA PHE A 35 22.29 34.18 -14.82
C PHE A 35 21.35 34.44 -13.64
N GLY A 36 21.85 34.30 -12.40
CA GLY A 36 21.06 34.40 -11.18
C GLY A 36 20.05 33.26 -11.05
N VAL A 37 20.38 32.06 -11.53
CA VAL A 37 19.52 30.88 -11.54
C VAL A 37 19.02 30.54 -10.14
N GLY A 38 19.91 30.63 -9.14
CA GLY A 38 19.58 30.30 -7.76
C GLY A 38 18.44 31.19 -7.26
N LYS A 39 18.62 32.52 -7.33
CA LYS A 39 17.63 33.48 -6.84
C LYS A 39 16.37 33.54 -7.69
N LYS A 40 16.47 33.46 -9.02
CA LYS A 40 15.32 33.64 -9.93
C LYS A 40 14.46 32.39 -10.10
N TRP A 41 15.04 31.19 -9.97
CA TRP A 41 14.35 29.95 -10.29
C TRP A 41 14.30 28.97 -9.11
N VAL A 42 15.41 28.74 -8.41
CA VAL A 42 15.44 27.76 -7.31
C VAL A 42 14.68 28.26 -6.08
N VAL A 43 14.89 29.51 -5.67
CA VAL A 43 14.24 30.07 -4.47
C VAL A 43 12.71 30.08 -4.58
N PRO A 44 12.09 30.59 -5.67
CA PRO A 44 10.63 30.58 -5.79
C PRO A 44 10.04 29.17 -5.78
N GLU A 45 10.73 28.19 -6.37
CA GLU A 45 10.29 26.80 -6.35
C GLU A 45 10.33 26.19 -4.96
N LEU A 46 11.36 26.48 -4.16
CA LEU A 46 11.45 26.03 -2.76
C LEU A 46 10.37 26.69 -1.88
N GLU A 47 10.09 27.98 -2.10
CA GLU A 47 9.00 28.69 -1.40
C GLU A 47 7.63 28.08 -1.75
N ALA A 48 7.39 27.83 -3.04
CA ALA A 48 6.16 27.19 -3.51
C ALA A 48 6.01 25.77 -2.97
N LEU A 49 7.10 25.01 -2.90
CA LEU A 49 7.11 23.66 -2.34
C LEU A 49 6.89 23.66 -0.82
N LYS A 50 7.45 24.63 -0.09
CA LYS A 50 7.16 24.82 1.33
C LYS A 50 5.68 25.14 1.55
N ALA A 51 5.12 26.07 0.78
CA ALA A 51 3.69 26.39 0.85
C ALA A 51 2.82 25.17 0.56
N GLU A 52 3.22 24.36 -0.41
CA GLU A 52 2.55 23.10 -0.73
C GLU A 52 2.61 22.08 0.42
N LEU A 53 3.76 21.95 1.10
CA LEU A 53 3.90 21.10 2.29
C LEU A 53 3.09 21.62 3.48
N GLN A 54 2.96 22.95 3.65
CA GLN A 54 2.10 23.55 4.67
C GLN A 54 0.63 23.24 4.40
N GLN A 55 0.19 23.39 3.15
CA GLN A 55 -1.17 23.03 2.74
C GLN A 55 -1.42 21.53 2.94
N PHE A 56 -0.48 20.69 2.51
CA PHE A 56 -0.53 19.25 2.73
C PHE A 56 -0.66 18.88 4.21
N ALA A 57 0.08 19.56 5.10
CA ALA A 57 -0.05 19.36 6.54
C ALA A 57 -1.44 19.79 7.04
N ALA A 58 -1.95 20.94 6.62
CA ALA A 58 -3.27 21.42 7.01
C ALA A 58 -4.39 20.43 6.63
N ASP A 59 -4.33 19.90 5.41
CA ASP A 59 -5.37 19.05 4.85
C ASP A 59 -5.30 17.60 5.34
N TYR A 60 -4.08 17.08 5.58
CA TYR A 60 -3.87 15.65 5.74
C TYR A 60 -3.16 15.22 7.01
N CYS A 61 -2.69 16.11 7.89
CA CYS A 61 -1.91 15.73 9.08
C CYS A 61 -2.66 14.76 10.00
N ALA A 62 -3.99 14.85 10.11
CA ALA A 62 -4.80 13.91 10.90
C ALA A 62 -4.85 12.49 10.30
N ALA A 63 -4.55 12.35 9.01
CA ALA A 63 -4.52 11.10 8.26
C ALA A 63 -3.07 10.61 8.01
N LEU A 64 -2.08 11.18 8.68
CA LEU A 64 -0.70 10.69 8.60
C LEU A 64 -0.40 9.77 9.79
N PRO A 65 0.51 8.78 9.62
CA PRO A 65 1.16 8.13 10.75
C PRO A 65 1.69 9.18 11.74
N ALA A 66 1.54 8.94 13.05
CA ALA A 66 1.92 9.91 14.08
C ALA A 66 3.38 10.39 13.95
N ASP A 67 4.29 9.47 13.64
CA ASP A 67 5.71 9.80 13.46
C ASP A 67 5.95 10.61 12.18
N ALA A 68 5.27 10.26 11.07
CA ALA A 68 5.33 11.01 9.82
C ALA A 68 4.74 12.43 9.98
N ALA A 69 3.63 12.56 10.71
CA ALA A 69 3.03 13.84 11.08
C ALA A 69 3.99 14.70 11.92
N THR A 70 4.70 14.06 12.86
CA THR A 70 5.70 14.73 13.71
C THR A 70 6.90 15.18 12.88
N ALA A 71 7.40 14.34 11.97
CA ALA A 71 8.49 14.68 11.05
C ALA A 71 8.11 15.87 10.14
N LEU A 72 6.90 15.88 9.58
CA LEU A 72 6.39 16.98 8.76
C LEU A 72 6.29 18.29 9.55
N LYS A 73 5.72 18.28 10.75
CA LYS A 73 5.66 19.47 11.61
C LYS A 73 7.04 20.00 11.95
N ARG A 74 7.94 19.11 12.39
CA ARG A 74 9.33 19.46 12.71
C ARG A 74 10.06 20.04 11.51
N PHE A 75 9.85 19.51 10.30
CA PHE A 75 10.40 20.08 9.08
C PHE A 75 9.86 21.49 8.82
N LEU A 76 8.54 21.68 8.86
CA LEU A 76 7.90 22.98 8.60
C LEU A 76 8.32 24.08 9.59
N GLU A 77 8.51 23.72 10.87
CA GLU A 77 9.02 24.64 11.89
C GLU A 77 10.46 25.08 11.60
N ARG A 78 11.32 24.15 11.16
CA ARG A 78 12.73 24.43 10.84
C ARG A 78 12.93 25.11 9.50
N ALA A 79 12.08 24.82 8.51
CA ALA A 79 12.12 25.38 7.17
C ALA A 79 11.80 26.90 7.12
N GLY A 80 11.64 27.57 8.26
CA GLY A 80 11.34 29.01 8.36
C GLY A 80 12.22 29.82 9.32
N THR A 81 13.19 29.23 10.02
CA THR A 81 14.00 29.93 11.04
C THR A 81 15.28 30.57 10.50
N GLY A 82 15.54 30.48 9.19
CA GLY A 82 16.69 31.12 8.55
C GLY A 82 16.25 32.28 7.67
N SER A 83 16.55 33.51 8.07
CA SER A 83 16.48 34.72 7.24
C SER A 83 17.54 34.74 6.12
N GLY A 84 17.86 33.59 5.53
CA GLY A 84 19.06 33.37 4.74
C GLY A 84 18.80 32.53 3.51
N ILE A 85 17.90 32.98 2.64
CA ILE A 85 17.91 32.59 1.22
C ILE A 85 18.52 33.74 0.38
N GLU A 86 19.54 34.39 0.95
CA GLU A 86 20.33 35.41 0.25
C GLU A 86 21.80 34.97 0.21
N GLY A 87 22.26 34.59 -0.98
CA GLY A 87 23.66 34.30 -1.27
C GLY A 87 23.84 33.24 -2.37
N PRO A 88 25.05 33.12 -2.95
CA PRO A 88 25.40 32.07 -3.92
C PRO A 88 25.29 30.63 -3.37
N SER A 89 24.97 30.46 -2.08
CA SER A 89 24.75 29.20 -1.37
C SER A 89 23.29 28.68 -1.41
N ASN A 90 22.42 29.24 -2.24
CA ASN A 90 20.98 28.90 -2.31
C ASN A 90 20.66 27.43 -2.67
N ILE A 91 21.58 26.68 -3.31
CA ILE A 91 21.39 25.25 -3.60
C ILE A 91 21.34 24.41 -2.31
N GLN A 92 22.05 24.84 -1.26
CA GLN A 92 22.07 24.10 0.02
C GLN A 92 20.70 24.08 0.70
N ALA A 93 19.81 25.02 0.36
CA ALA A 93 18.44 25.04 0.85
C ALA A 93 17.58 23.87 0.33
N ILE A 94 18.02 23.15 -0.71
CA ILE A 94 17.37 21.93 -1.22
C ILE A 94 17.62 20.74 -0.29
N VAL A 95 18.78 20.70 0.38
CA VAL A 95 19.22 19.56 1.20
C VAL A 95 18.23 19.21 2.32
N PRO A 96 17.69 20.17 3.11
CA PRO A 96 16.68 19.87 4.11
C PRO A 96 15.40 19.24 3.55
N PHE A 97 14.98 19.61 2.33
CA PHE A 97 13.81 19.00 1.69
C PHE A 97 14.07 17.55 1.32
N GLU A 98 15.27 17.22 0.82
CA GLU A 98 15.63 15.84 0.50
C GLU A 98 15.76 14.97 1.76
N ILE A 99 16.37 15.51 2.83
CA ILE A 99 16.45 14.82 4.13
C ILE A 99 15.04 14.53 4.64
N PHE A 100 14.14 15.52 4.60
CA PHE A 100 12.76 15.35 5.00
C PHE A 100 12.03 14.33 4.12
N ARG A 101 12.18 14.39 2.79
CA ARG A 101 11.59 13.42 1.85
C ARG A 101 11.98 12.00 2.21
N SER A 102 13.28 11.76 2.37
CA SER A 102 13.81 10.44 2.71
C SER A 102 13.29 9.95 4.07
N GLU A 103 13.25 10.80 5.09
CA GLU A 103 12.72 10.43 6.41
C GLU A 103 11.21 10.14 6.34
N PHE A 104 10.45 11.01 5.69
CA PHE A 104 9.00 10.88 5.60
C PHE A 104 8.62 9.61 4.82
N GLU A 105 9.32 9.32 3.70
CA GLU A 105 9.16 8.09 2.94
C GLU A 105 9.48 6.84 3.77
N TYR A 106 10.53 6.89 4.58
CA TYR A 106 10.86 5.79 5.50
C TYR A 106 9.72 5.53 6.50
N LEU A 107 9.24 6.58 7.17
CA LEU A 107 8.20 6.48 8.19
C LEU A 107 6.85 5.97 7.66
N ILE A 108 6.52 6.26 6.40
CA ILE A 108 5.30 5.72 5.77
C ILE A 108 5.51 4.31 5.21
N ARG A 109 6.72 3.95 4.77
CA ARG A 109 7.05 2.64 4.20
C ARG A 109 7.04 1.52 5.25
N ASP A 110 7.49 1.79 6.47
CA ASP A 110 7.53 0.77 7.54
C ASP A 110 6.12 0.22 7.85
N ARG A 111 5.09 1.06 7.77
CA ARG A 111 3.70 0.61 7.97
C ARG A 111 3.15 -0.22 6.81
N GLU A 112 3.46 0.15 5.56
CA GLU A 112 3.05 -0.67 4.41
C GLU A 112 3.74 -2.04 4.45
N LEU A 113 5.02 -2.09 4.83
CA LEU A 113 5.76 -3.34 4.98
C LEU A 113 5.20 -4.20 6.13
N GLU A 114 4.92 -3.60 7.28
CA GLU A 114 4.28 -4.30 8.42
C GLU A 114 2.92 -4.86 8.00
N ALA A 115 2.06 -4.03 7.41
CA ALA A 115 0.73 -4.43 6.97
C ALA A 115 0.79 -5.57 5.94
N ARG A 116 1.75 -5.51 5.00
CA ARG A 116 1.94 -6.56 4.00
C ARG A 116 2.38 -7.86 4.65
N THR A 117 3.40 -7.80 5.49
CA THR A 117 3.95 -8.96 6.20
C THR A 117 2.90 -9.61 7.09
N LEU A 118 2.10 -8.81 7.81
CA LEU A 118 1.02 -9.30 8.66
C LEU A 118 -0.09 -9.98 7.83
N THR A 119 -0.42 -9.42 6.67
CA THR A 119 -1.44 -9.99 5.78
C THR A 119 -0.99 -11.32 5.18
N GLU A 120 0.24 -11.39 4.68
CA GLU A 120 0.81 -12.65 4.19
C GLU A 120 0.90 -13.69 5.30
N LEU A 121 1.33 -13.31 6.51
CA LEU A 121 1.34 -14.19 7.67
C LEU A 121 -0.06 -14.71 8.00
N ALA A 122 -1.10 -13.88 7.93
CA ALA A 122 -2.46 -14.29 8.18
C ALA A 122 -2.90 -15.38 7.17
N PHE A 123 -2.63 -15.21 5.88
CA PHE A 123 -2.95 -16.22 4.87
C PHE A 123 -2.12 -17.50 5.03
N GLU A 124 -0.83 -17.38 5.32
CA GLU A 124 0.04 -18.51 5.63
C GLU A 124 -0.43 -19.28 6.88
N HIS A 125 -0.92 -18.58 7.90
CA HIS A 125 -1.54 -19.18 9.08
C HIS A 125 -2.83 -19.91 8.70
N LEU A 126 -3.68 -19.32 7.84
CA LEU A 126 -4.92 -19.95 7.39
C LEU A 126 -4.66 -21.26 6.66
N VAL A 127 -3.71 -21.29 5.72
CA VAL A 127 -3.37 -22.51 4.96
C VAL A 127 -2.89 -23.61 5.90
N ARG A 128 -2.05 -23.27 6.90
CA ARG A 128 -1.61 -24.23 7.93
C ARG A 128 -2.77 -24.71 8.79
N LEU A 129 -3.66 -23.82 9.21
CA LEU A 129 -4.85 -24.16 9.98
C LEU A 129 -5.74 -25.13 9.21
N LEU A 130 -5.98 -24.89 7.91
CA LEU A 130 -6.76 -25.77 7.04
C LEU A 130 -6.12 -27.15 6.87
N ALA A 131 -4.79 -27.23 6.83
CA ALA A 131 -4.08 -28.51 6.74
C ALA A 131 -4.22 -29.36 8.01
N VAL A 132 -4.24 -28.75 9.19
CA VAL A 132 -4.21 -29.48 10.48
C VAL A 132 -5.57 -29.63 11.14
N ASP A 133 -6.40 -28.60 11.11
CA ASP A 133 -7.66 -28.55 11.85
C ASP A 133 -8.83 -29.04 10.98
N ARG A 134 -9.40 -30.19 11.36
CA ARG A 134 -10.45 -30.84 10.57
C ARG A 134 -11.73 -30.02 10.52
N ASP A 135 -12.15 -29.40 11.62
CA ASP A 135 -13.44 -28.72 11.70
C ASP A 135 -13.42 -27.42 10.92
N THR A 136 -12.32 -26.66 11.03
CA THR A 136 -12.05 -25.48 10.20
C THR A 136 -12.01 -25.87 8.74
N ARG A 137 -11.27 -26.93 8.37
CA ARG A 137 -11.23 -27.43 6.99
C ARG A 137 -12.61 -27.78 6.45
N LEU A 138 -13.42 -28.52 7.20
CA LEU A 138 -14.79 -28.88 6.79
C LEU A 138 -15.68 -27.64 6.60
N LYS A 139 -15.55 -26.63 7.47
CA LYS A 139 -16.27 -25.36 7.34
C LYS A 139 -15.91 -24.64 6.04
N TRP A 140 -14.61 -24.57 5.71
CA TRP A 140 -14.13 -23.94 4.49
C TRP A 140 -14.47 -24.70 3.21
N VAL A 141 -14.43 -26.04 3.24
CA VAL A 141 -14.89 -26.88 2.11
C VAL A 141 -16.38 -26.64 1.83
N ARG A 142 -17.23 -26.57 2.86
CA ARG A 142 -18.66 -26.26 2.70
C ARG A 142 -18.88 -24.86 2.13
N ALA A 143 -18.10 -23.86 2.59
CA ALA A 143 -18.16 -22.51 2.05
C ALA A 143 -17.78 -22.48 0.56
N PHE A 144 -16.69 -23.18 0.19
CA PHE A 144 -16.23 -23.31 -1.19
C PHE A 144 -17.27 -23.99 -2.09
N ASP A 145 -17.91 -25.05 -1.60
CA ASP A 145 -18.95 -25.76 -2.35
C ASP A 145 -20.25 -24.93 -2.48
N SER A 146 -20.47 -23.95 -1.59
CA SER A 146 -21.65 -23.07 -1.58
C SER A 146 -21.50 -21.84 -2.49
N HIS A 147 -20.71 -20.84 -2.10
CA HIS A 147 -20.59 -19.57 -2.85
C HIS A 147 -19.33 -18.80 -2.43
N GLU A 148 -18.79 -17.98 -3.35
CA GLU A 148 -17.62 -17.12 -3.14
C GLU A 148 -17.73 -16.29 -1.85
N THR A 149 -18.88 -15.67 -1.62
CA THR A 149 -19.18 -14.83 -0.45
C THR A 149 -19.00 -15.53 0.88
N HIS A 150 -19.24 -16.84 0.97
CA HIS A 150 -19.02 -17.56 2.23
C HIS A 150 -17.52 -17.71 2.52
N CYS A 151 -16.70 -17.91 1.49
CA CYS A 151 -15.24 -17.90 1.63
C CYS A 151 -14.73 -16.50 1.96
N GLU A 152 -15.27 -15.46 1.33
CA GLU A 152 -14.97 -14.05 1.66
C GLU A 152 -15.20 -13.75 3.14
N GLN A 153 -16.38 -14.11 3.67
CA GLN A 153 -16.74 -13.86 5.07
C GLN A 153 -15.83 -14.63 6.04
N LEU A 154 -15.55 -15.91 5.76
CA LEU A 154 -14.62 -16.69 6.60
C LEU A 154 -13.21 -16.11 6.55
N GLY A 155 -12.77 -15.68 5.37
CA GLY A 155 -11.49 -15.01 5.16
C GLY A 155 -11.38 -13.70 5.94
N ALA A 156 -12.43 -12.87 5.88
CA ALA A 156 -12.49 -11.61 6.60
C ALA A 156 -12.45 -11.80 8.12
N VAL A 157 -13.20 -12.76 8.66
CA VAL A 157 -13.13 -13.11 10.10
C VAL A 157 -11.75 -13.64 10.49
N HIS A 158 -11.12 -14.41 9.61
CA HIS A 158 -9.74 -14.87 9.84
C HIS A 158 -8.77 -13.68 9.86
N LEU A 159 -8.83 -12.77 8.89
CA LEU A 159 -8.02 -11.55 8.86
C LEU A 159 -8.21 -10.71 10.13
N LEU A 160 -9.45 -10.54 10.59
CA LEU A 160 -9.76 -9.82 11.83
C LEU A 160 -9.10 -10.45 13.06
N SER A 161 -8.92 -11.77 13.08
CA SER A 161 -8.21 -12.48 14.15
C SER A 161 -6.72 -12.11 14.24
N HIS A 162 -6.15 -11.51 13.19
CA HIS A 162 -4.79 -10.95 13.14
C HIS A 162 -4.78 -9.42 13.29
N GLY A 163 -5.92 -8.79 13.58
CA GLY A 163 -6.07 -7.34 13.60
C GLY A 163 -6.07 -6.70 12.21
N ILE A 164 -6.33 -7.48 11.15
CA ILE A 164 -6.42 -7.00 9.77
C ILE A 164 -7.89 -6.85 9.41
N TRP A 165 -8.26 -5.67 8.93
CA TRP A 165 -9.57 -5.44 8.35
C TRP A 165 -9.49 -5.68 6.84
N GLY A 166 -10.35 -6.56 6.32
CA GLY A 166 -10.47 -6.83 4.89
C GLY A 166 -11.70 -6.14 4.30
N PHE A 167 -11.54 -5.49 3.15
CA PHE A 167 -12.66 -4.91 2.41
C PHE A 167 -12.56 -5.26 0.92
N LYS A 168 -13.68 -5.16 0.21
CA LYS A 168 -13.73 -5.25 -1.26
C LYS A 168 -14.37 -4.02 -1.86
N VAL A 169 -14.25 -3.90 -3.18
CA VAL A 169 -14.89 -2.82 -3.93
C VAL A 169 -16.28 -3.26 -4.35
N SER A 170 -17.28 -2.42 -4.12
CA SER A 170 -18.61 -2.61 -4.68
C SER A 170 -18.63 -2.29 -6.18
N SER A 171 -19.67 -2.72 -6.88
CA SER A 171 -19.87 -2.39 -8.30
C SER A 171 -19.99 -0.88 -8.58
N VAL A 172 -20.22 -0.07 -7.54
CA VAL A 172 -20.35 1.39 -7.61
C VAL A 172 -19.07 2.10 -7.15
N GLY A 173 -17.99 1.36 -6.89
CA GLY A 173 -16.68 1.90 -6.47
C GLY A 173 -16.54 2.18 -4.98
N SER A 174 -17.57 1.90 -4.17
CA SER A 174 -17.51 2.08 -2.70
C SER A 174 -16.77 0.92 -2.02
N ALA A 175 -16.15 1.18 -0.87
CA ALA A 175 -15.51 0.12 -0.07
C ALA A 175 -16.53 -0.56 0.84
N THR A 176 -16.59 -1.88 0.80
CA THR A 176 -17.55 -2.68 1.56
C THR A 176 -16.80 -3.65 2.46
N ASP A 177 -17.17 -3.66 3.75
CA ASP A 177 -16.71 -4.66 4.71
C ASP A 177 -17.12 -6.07 4.25
N LEU A 178 -16.20 -7.01 4.37
CA LEU A 178 -16.40 -8.38 3.89
C LEU A 178 -17.16 -9.25 4.88
N VAL A 179 -17.29 -8.86 6.15
CA VAL A 179 -18.01 -9.64 7.16
C VAL A 179 -19.51 -9.38 7.05
N PHE A 180 -19.92 -8.11 7.12
CA PHE A 180 -21.32 -7.70 7.18
C PHE A 180 -21.85 -7.15 5.86
N GLY A 181 -21.00 -6.88 4.88
CA GLY A 181 -21.42 -6.28 3.60
C GLY A 181 -21.81 -4.80 3.72
N GLU A 182 -21.42 -4.16 4.82
CA GLU A 182 -21.73 -2.75 5.09
C GLU A 182 -20.66 -1.82 4.48
N PRO A 183 -21.01 -0.56 4.15
CA PRO A 183 -20.01 0.43 3.75
C PRO A 183 -18.96 0.62 4.84
N ILE A 184 -17.68 0.61 4.48
CA ILE A 184 -16.58 0.69 5.47
C ILE A 184 -16.59 2.03 6.24
N GLU A 185 -17.20 3.05 5.65
CA GLU A 185 -17.37 4.38 6.23
C GLU A 185 -18.19 4.36 7.52
N THR A 186 -19.09 3.38 7.70
CA THR A 186 -19.88 3.23 8.93
C THR A 186 -19.03 2.68 10.09
N GLN A 187 -17.89 2.05 9.78
CA GLN A 187 -17.05 1.34 10.75
C GLN A 187 -15.73 2.06 11.06
N VAL A 188 -15.54 3.28 10.56
CA VAL A 188 -14.30 4.07 10.67
C VAL A 188 -13.77 4.14 12.11
N VAL A 189 -14.65 4.37 13.09
CA VAL A 189 -14.24 4.47 14.51
C VAL A 189 -13.69 3.15 15.03
N ALA A 190 -14.34 2.02 14.70
CA ALA A 190 -13.89 0.70 15.12
C ALA A 190 -12.57 0.32 14.43
N ILE A 191 -12.47 0.58 13.13
CA ILE A 191 -11.29 0.31 12.31
C ILE A 191 -10.10 1.09 12.87
N ARG A 192 -10.22 2.40 13.08
CA ARG A 192 -9.14 3.23 13.63
C ARG A 192 -8.63 2.75 14.99
N ARG A 193 -9.51 2.18 15.80
CA ARG A 193 -9.17 1.69 17.14
C ARG A 193 -8.53 0.29 17.12
N THR A 194 -8.88 -0.56 16.17
CA THR A 194 -8.57 -2.00 16.23
C THR A 194 -7.72 -2.52 15.09
N ALA A 195 -7.67 -1.81 13.96
CA ALA A 195 -6.95 -2.24 12.77
C ALA A 195 -5.44 -1.99 12.93
N ARG A 196 -4.66 -3.06 12.79
CA ARG A 196 -3.23 -2.98 12.50
C ARG A 196 -2.97 -2.76 11.01
N ALA A 197 -3.86 -3.29 10.17
CA ALA A 197 -3.84 -3.12 8.74
C ALA A 197 -5.27 -3.08 8.20
N LEU A 198 -5.45 -2.35 7.10
CA LEU A 198 -6.67 -2.37 6.31
C LEU A 198 -6.31 -2.73 4.87
N VAL A 199 -6.89 -3.80 4.33
CA VAL A 199 -6.47 -4.39 3.05
C VAL A 199 -7.62 -4.57 2.09
N LEU A 200 -7.38 -4.19 0.84
CA LEU A 200 -8.28 -4.50 -0.26
C LEU A 200 -8.02 -5.95 -0.68
N THR A 201 -9.06 -6.77 -0.58
CA THR A 201 -9.01 -8.18 -1.00
C THR A 201 -10.13 -8.45 -1.99
N GLU A 202 -9.80 -9.09 -3.11
CA GLU A 202 -10.77 -9.66 -4.05
C GLU A 202 -10.64 -11.17 -4.06
N TRP A 203 -11.76 -11.87 -3.91
CA TRP A 203 -11.78 -13.32 -3.77
C TRP A 203 -12.38 -13.94 -5.03
N LYS A 204 -11.79 -15.06 -5.47
CA LYS A 204 -12.32 -15.87 -6.59
C LYS A 204 -12.23 -17.35 -6.25
N LEU A 205 -13.31 -18.09 -6.50
CA LEU A 205 -13.27 -19.55 -6.46
C LEU A 205 -12.65 -20.08 -7.75
N VAL A 206 -11.72 -21.03 -7.62
CA VAL A 206 -11.09 -21.76 -8.73
C VAL A 206 -11.56 -23.21 -8.66
N ARG A 207 -12.45 -23.58 -9.58
CA ARG A 207 -13.00 -24.93 -9.76
C ARG A 207 -12.28 -25.66 -10.89
N ASN A 208 -12.57 -26.95 -11.03
CA ASN A 208 -11.98 -27.78 -12.08
C ASN A 208 -12.39 -27.26 -13.46
N GLY A 209 -11.40 -26.93 -14.29
CA GLY A 209 -11.61 -26.40 -15.65
C GLY A 209 -11.61 -24.88 -15.76
N ASP A 210 -11.57 -24.16 -14.64
CA ASP A 210 -11.47 -22.70 -14.65
C ASP A 210 -10.07 -22.25 -15.12
N ASP A 211 -10.03 -21.18 -15.89
CA ASP A 211 -8.79 -20.47 -16.20
C ASP A 211 -8.42 -19.53 -15.04
N ILE A 212 -7.41 -19.93 -14.29
CA ILE A 212 -6.92 -19.18 -13.13
C ILE A 212 -6.42 -17.77 -13.48
N ASN A 213 -5.83 -17.60 -14.67
CA ASN A 213 -5.36 -16.29 -15.12
C ASN A 213 -6.54 -15.39 -15.47
N ALA A 214 -7.57 -15.94 -16.11
CA ALA A 214 -8.79 -15.20 -16.40
C ALA A 214 -9.49 -14.72 -15.11
N LEU A 215 -9.62 -15.59 -14.10
CA LEU A 215 -10.19 -15.24 -12.80
C LEU A 215 -9.37 -14.15 -12.09
N ALA A 216 -8.04 -14.27 -12.09
CA ALA A 216 -7.15 -13.25 -11.56
C ALA A 216 -7.34 -11.90 -12.28
N ASN A 217 -7.48 -11.91 -13.62
CA ASN A 217 -7.74 -10.69 -14.42
C ASN A 217 -9.07 -10.03 -14.07
N THR A 218 -10.12 -10.82 -13.83
CA THR A 218 -11.42 -10.32 -13.37
C THR A 218 -11.28 -9.64 -12.02
N ALA A 219 -10.62 -10.28 -11.05
CA ALA A 219 -10.37 -9.71 -9.72
C ALA A 219 -9.51 -8.43 -9.78
N ARG A 220 -8.51 -8.38 -10.67
CA ARG A 220 -7.72 -7.16 -10.93
C ARG A 220 -8.61 -6.03 -11.45
N THR A 221 -9.45 -6.30 -12.44
CA THR A 221 -10.38 -5.30 -12.99
C THR A 221 -11.38 -4.79 -11.95
N GLN A 222 -11.89 -5.66 -11.08
CA GLN A 222 -12.78 -5.27 -9.98
C GLN A 222 -12.06 -4.40 -8.95
N SER A 223 -10.88 -4.81 -8.49
CA SER A 223 -10.11 -4.02 -7.52
C SER A 223 -9.63 -2.67 -8.08
N LYS A 224 -9.40 -2.55 -9.40
CA LYS A 224 -9.12 -1.27 -10.09
C LYS A 224 -10.17 -0.20 -9.86
N LEU A 225 -11.44 -0.58 -9.69
CA LEU A 225 -12.53 0.35 -9.44
C LEU A 225 -12.40 1.10 -8.11
N TYR A 226 -11.52 0.65 -7.20
CA TYR A 226 -11.23 1.38 -5.99
C TYR A 226 -10.49 2.68 -6.30
N SER A 227 -11.25 3.75 -6.43
CA SER A 227 -10.77 5.11 -6.24
C SER A 227 -10.73 5.36 -4.73
N MET A 228 -9.55 5.24 -4.17
CA MET A 228 -9.14 5.83 -2.89
C MET A 228 -10.28 6.43 -1.99
N GLY A 229 -10.64 5.73 -0.88
CA GLY A 229 -11.69 6.15 0.08
C GLY A 229 -11.22 6.61 1.48
N VAL A 230 -12.18 6.94 2.36
CA VAL A 230 -12.05 7.69 3.65
C VAL A 230 -10.95 7.21 4.63
N LEU A 231 -10.49 5.96 4.52
CA LEU A 231 -9.53 5.32 5.45
C LEU A 231 -8.08 5.28 4.93
N HIS A 232 -7.70 6.29 4.14
CA HIS A 232 -6.40 6.40 3.48
C HIS A 232 -5.15 6.20 4.31
N ASP A 233 -5.21 6.37 5.61
CA ASP A 233 -4.09 6.32 6.52
C ASP A 233 -3.76 4.90 7.01
N ILE A 234 -4.70 3.97 6.85
CA ILE A 234 -4.59 2.57 7.32
C ILE A 234 -4.61 1.58 6.14
N VAL A 235 -5.18 1.98 5.00
CA VAL A 235 -5.24 1.15 3.79
C VAL A 235 -3.84 0.93 3.21
N LEU A 236 -3.49 -0.33 2.93
CA LEU A 236 -2.37 -0.69 2.05
C LEU A 236 -2.63 -0.18 0.63
N LYS A 237 -1.86 0.83 0.19
CA LYS A 237 -2.12 1.51 -1.09
C LYS A 237 -1.40 0.83 -2.24
N SER A 238 -0.17 0.45 -1.99
CA SER A 238 0.73 -0.15 -2.98
C SER A 238 0.46 -1.64 -3.21
N THR A 239 -0.36 -2.30 -2.38
CA THR A 239 -0.64 -3.74 -2.51
C THR A 239 -2.13 -4.04 -2.42
N ARG A 240 -2.64 -4.81 -3.38
CA ARG A 240 -4.00 -5.33 -3.43
C ARG A 240 -3.93 -6.84 -3.48
N TYR A 241 -4.74 -7.53 -2.69
CA TYR A 241 -4.68 -8.99 -2.60
C TYR A 241 -5.76 -9.62 -3.46
N ILE A 242 -5.36 -10.59 -4.27
CA ILE A 242 -6.26 -11.42 -5.06
C ILE A 242 -6.16 -12.84 -4.51
N ILE A 243 -7.23 -13.27 -3.86
CA ILE A 243 -7.30 -14.57 -3.20
C ILE A 243 -8.01 -15.54 -4.11
N LEU A 244 -7.24 -16.51 -4.60
CA LEU A 244 -7.69 -17.60 -5.46
C LEU A 244 -7.94 -18.83 -4.59
N VAL A 245 -9.19 -19.01 -4.20
CA VAL A 245 -9.63 -20.12 -3.34
C VAL A 245 -9.79 -21.36 -4.21
N SER A 246 -9.09 -22.44 -3.89
CA SER A 246 -9.13 -23.67 -4.67
C SER A 246 -9.42 -24.87 -3.77
N LYS A 247 -9.91 -25.98 -4.34
CA LYS A 247 -10.13 -27.20 -3.54
C LYS A 247 -8.80 -27.84 -3.13
N LYS A 248 -7.85 -27.90 -4.06
CA LYS A 248 -6.52 -28.50 -3.89
C LYS A 248 -5.44 -27.48 -4.21
N GLN A 249 -4.21 -27.75 -3.75
CA GLN A 249 -3.06 -26.89 -4.03
C GLN A 249 -2.91 -26.68 -5.55
N LEU A 250 -2.84 -25.41 -5.96
CA LEU A 250 -2.48 -25.00 -7.31
C LEU A 250 -1.09 -24.38 -7.31
N GLN A 251 -0.51 -24.23 -8.51
CA GLN A 251 0.72 -23.45 -8.65
C GLN A 251 0.44 -21.98 -8.30
N PRO A 252 1.33 -21.33 -7.53
CA PRO A 252 1.22 -19.91 -7.26
C PRO A 252 1.33 -19.12 -8.57
N LEU A 253 0.57 -18.03 -8.67
CA LEU A 253 0.71 -17.08 -9.76
C LEU A 253 1.74 -16.02 -9.37
N ASP A 254 2.51 -15.55 -10.35
CA ASP A 254 3.38 -14.40 -10.17
C ASP A 254 2.55 -13.14 -9.88
N ASP A 255 3.10 -12.26 -9.06
CA ASP A 255 2.48 -10.96 -8.80
C ASP A 255 2.47 -10.09 -10.06
N PHE A 256 1.47 -9.23 -10.15
CA PHE A 256 1.36 -8.29 -11.25
C PHE A 256 1.52 -6.85 -10.75
N CYS A 257 2.38 -6.07 -11.39
CA CYS A 257 2.59 -4.67 -11.03
C CYS A 257 2.09 -3.74 -12.13
N GLU A 258 1.30 -2.74 -11.77
CA GLU A 258 0.80 -1.73 -12.70
C GLU A 258 0.63 -0.39 -11.99
N THR A 259 1.18 0.67 -12.57
CA THR A 259 1.06 2.05 -12.05
C THR A 259 1.45 2.20 -10.57
N GLY A 260 2.47 1.46 -10.11
CA GLY A 260 2.92 1.49 -8.71
C GLY A 260 2.06 0.70 -7.73
N VAL A 261 1.04 -0.03 -8.20
CA VAL A 261 0.24 -0.96 -7.41
C VAL A 261 0.64 -2.40 -7.75
N THR A 262 0.93 -3.17 -6.72
CA THR A 262 1.19 -4.62 -6.79
C THR A 262 -0.11 -5.37 -6.51
N TYR A 263 -0.52 -6.22 -7.44
CA TYR A 263 -1.59 -7.18 -7.27
C TYR A 263 -0.96 -8.49 -6.82
N ARG A 264 -1.03 -8.75 -5.51
CA ARG A 264 -0.46 -9.91 -4.84
C ARG A 264 -1.40 -11.08 -4.98
N HIS A 265 -0.98 -12.13 -5.68
CA HIS A 265 -1.80 -13.34 -5.84
C HIS A 265 -1.57 -14.31 -4.68
N ILE A 266 -2.66 -14.73 -4.05
CA ILE A 266 -2.64 -15.73 -2.96
C ILE A 266 -3.49 -16.91 -3.38
N VAL A 267 -2.85 -18.06 -3.59
CA VAL A 267 -3.56 -19.33 -3.81
C VAL A 267 -3.83 -19.98 -2.47
N MET A 268 -5.11 -20.17 -2.15
CA MET A 268 -5.54 -20.71 -0.86
C MET A 268 -6.32 -22.02 -1.04
N PRO A 269 -5.70 -23.18 -0.83
CA PRO A 269 -6.39 -24.46 -0.90
C PRO A 269 -7.27 -24.69 0.34
N VAL A 270 -8.55 -25.00 0.15
CA VAL A 270 -9.48 -25.30 1.26
C VAL A 270 -9.40 -26.75 1.75
N ASP A 271 -8.85 -27.66 0.95
CA ASP A 271 -8.62 -29.06 1.31
C ASP A 271 -7.22 -29.51 0.87
N PRO A 272 -6.14 -28.90 1.42
CA PRO A 272 -4.78 -29.24 1.01
C PRO A 272 -4.47 -30.71 1.27
N ASP A 273 -3.69 -31.33 0.38
CA ASP A 273 -3.24 -32.70 0.60
C ASP A 273 -2.26 -32.74 1.79
N PRO A 274 -2.26 -33.84 2.57
CA PRO A 274 -1.30 -33.98 3.66
C PRO A 274 0.14 -34.00 3.12
N PRO A 275 1.14 -33.58 3.92
CA PRO A 275 2.53 -33.46 3.46
C PRO A 275 3.09 -34.73 2.79
N SER A 276 2.71 -35.91 3.31
CA SER A 276 3.12 -37.21 2.78
C SER A 276 2.60 -37.49 1.35
N VAL A 277 1.48 -36.90 0.98
CA VAL A 277 0.87 -37.01 -0.35
C VAL A 277 1.39 -35.90 -1.27
N ALA A 278 1.52 -34.67 -0.76
CA ALA A 278 2.06 -33.54 -1.50
C ALA A 278 3.50 -33.79 -1.98
N ALA A 279 4.37 -34.31 -1.10
CA ALA A 279 5.76 -34.63 -1.44
C ALA A 279 5.87 -35.67 -2.56
N LYS A 280 4.97 -36.66 -2.60
CA LYS A 280 4.95 -37.67 -3.67
C LYS A 280 4.53 -37.09 -5.02
N LYS A 281 3.70 -36.04 -5.04
CA LYS A 281 3.27 -35.36 -6.27
C LYS A 281 4.38 -34.47 -6.82
N SER A 282 5.12 -33.75 -5.97
CA SER A 282 6.23 -32.90 -6.41
C SER A 282 7.38 -33.69 -7.05
N THR A 283 7.70 -34.89 -6.54
CA THR A 283 8.73 -35.77 -7.12
C THR A 283 8.36 -36.33 -8.48
N LYS A 284 7.06 -36.39 -8.83
CA LYS A 284 6.60 -36.88 -10.14
C LYS A 284 6.46 -35.78 -11.19
N ALA A 285 6.53 -34.51 -10.79
CA ALA A 285 6.38 -33.35 -11.66
C ALA A 285 7.71 -32.68 -12.02
N ALA A 286 8.81 -33.12 -11.41
CA ALA A 286 10.19 -32.76 -11.75
C ALA A 286 10.79 -33.83 -12.67
#